data_AF-A0A3B3IRM7-F1
#
_entry.id   AF-A0A3B3IRM7-F1
#
_cell.length_a   1.000
_cell.length_b   1.000
_cell.length_c   1.000
_cell.angle_alpha   90.00
_cell.angle_beta   90.00
_cell.angle_gamma   90.00
#
_symmetry.space_group_name_H-M   'P 1'
#
loop_
_entity.id
_entity.type
_entity.pdbx_description
1 polymer ?
#
loop_
_entity_poly.entity_id
_entity_poly.type
_entity_poly.pdbx_seq_one_letter_code
_entity_poly.pdbx_strand_id
1 'polypeptide(L)'
;MWATLPLLCAGAWLLGVPVCGAAELCVNSLEKFHFKSWMSKHRKTYSTEEYHHRLQTFASNWRKINAHNNGNHTFKMALNQFSDMSFAEIKHKYLWSEPQNCSATKSNYLRGTGPYPPSVDWRKKGNFVSPVKNQGACGSCWTFSTTGALESAIAIATGKMLSLPQLSS
;
A
#
# COMPACT_ATOMS: atom_id res chain seq x y z
N MET A 1 -24.46 54.68 55.22
CA MET A 1 -24.59 54.52 53.76
C MET A 1 -23.21 54.83 53.19
N TRP A 2 -22.33 53.91 52.77
CA TRP A 2 -22.51 52.70 51.97
C TRP A 2 -21.62 51.53 52.41
N ALA A 3 -21.94 50.38 51.83
CA ALA A 3 -21.66 49.01 52.28
C ALA A 3 -20.23 48.50 52.05
N THR A 4 -19.83 47.58 52.92
CA THR A 4 -18.70 46.68 52.79
C THR A 4 -19.01 45.58 51.76
N LEU A 5 -18.14 45.38 50.76
CA LEU A 5 -18.20 44.25 49.82
C LEU A 5 -17.42 43.05 50.41
N PRO A 6 -17.97 41.82 50.43
CA PRO A 6 -17.20 40.63 50.74
C PRO A 6 -16.47 40.06 49.51
N LEU A 7 -15.28 39.52 49.76
CA LEU A 7 -14.50 38.67 48.87
C LEU A 7 -15.34 37.52 48.30
N LEU A 8 -15.23 37.31 46.99
CA LEU A 8 -15.49 36.02 46.34
C LEU A 8 -14.31 35.70 45.41
N CYS A 9 -13.36 34.93 45.91
CA CYS A 9 -12.36 34.27 45.10
C CYS A 9 -13.04 33.09 44.38
N ALA A 10 -13.48 33.31 43.14
CA ALA A 10 -13.82 32.22 42.24
C ALA A 10 -12.51 31.61 41.70
N GLY A 11 -12.03 30.57 42.36
CA GLY A 11 -10.96 29.72 41.85
C GLY A 11 -11.46 28.95 40.63
N ALA A 12 -11.22 29.47 39.44
CA ALA A 12 -11.39 28.72 38.20
C ALA A 12 -10.26 27.70 38.11
N TRP A 13 -10.53 26.47 38.56
CA TRP A 13 -9.70 25.32 38.21
C TRP A 13 -9.94 25.04 36.73
N LEU A 14 -9.11 25.65 35.87
CA LEU A 14 -8.95 25.21 34.50
C LEU A 14 -8.37 23.80 34.56
N LEU A 15 -9.24 22.80 34.54
CA LEU A 15 -8.88 21.45 34.16
C LEU A 15 -8.33 21.55 32.75
N GLY A 16 -7.01 21.63 32.64
CA GLY A 16 -6.30 21.53 31.38
C GLY A 16 -6.67 20.20 30.75
N VAL A 17 -7.61 20.23 29.81
CA VAL A 17 -7.82 19.12 28.88
C VAL A 17 -6.46 18.96 28.19
N PRO A 18 -5.84 17.77 28.22
CA PRO A 18 -4.61 17.54 27.49
C PRO A 18 -4.95 17.79 26.02
N VAL A 19 -4.42 18.88 25.48
CA VAL A 19 -4.51 19.16 24.05
C VAL A 19 -3.67 18.08 23.38
N CYS A 20 -4.34 17.05 22.85
CA CYS A 20 -3.76 16.18 21.84
C CYS A 20 -3.22 17.11 20.74
N GLY A 21 -1.90 17.09 20.52
CA GLY A 21 -1.31 17.84 19.42
C GLY A 21 -2.01 17.49 18.11
N ALA A 22 -2.32 18.51 17.31
CA ALA A 22 -3.20 18.45 16.14
C ALA A 22 -2.73 17.50 14.99
N ALA A 23 -1.68 16.71 15.19
CA ALA A 23 -1.08 15.83 14.19
C ALA A 23 -1.18 14.33 14.49
N GLU A 24 -1.60 13.91 15.69
CA GLU A 24 -1.68 12.48 16.06
C GLU A 24 -3.12 11.96 16.07
N LEU A 25 -3.35 10.82 15.42
CA LEU A 25 -4.65 10.17 15.46
C LEU A 25 -4.84 9.51 16.82
N CYS A 26 -6.00 9.73 17.46
CA CYS A 26 -6.41 8.90 18.59
C CYS A 26 -6.76 7.50 18.06
N VAL A 27 -5.88 6.52 18.30
CA VAL A 27 -6.04 5.13 17.82
C VAL A 27 -6.88 4.32 18.80
N ASN A 28 -7.97 3.73 18.33
CA ASN A 28 -8.90 2.98 19.16
C ASN A 28 -8.44 1.53 19.43
N SER A 29 -9.10 0.84 20.36
CA SER A 29 -8.72 -0.52 20.78
C SER A 29 -8.84 -1.56 19.66
N LEU A 30 -9.81 -1.41 18.75
CA LEU A 30 -9.99 -2.30 17.61
C LEU A 30 -8.81 -2.17 16.62
N GLU A 31 -8.44 -0.94 16.28
CA GLU A 31 -7.28 -0.64 15.42
C GLU A 31 -5.98 -1.20 16.04
N LYS A 32 -5.78 -1.02 17.35
CA LYS A 32 -4.62 -1.59 18.07
C LYS A 32 -4.60 -3.12 18.04
N PHE A 33 -5.74 -3.77 18.24
CA PHE A 33 -5.86 -5.22 18.19
C PHE A 33 -5.54 -5.77 16.80
N HIS A 34 -6.11 -5.18 15.76
CA HIS A 34 -5.83 -5.58 14.38
C HIS A 34 -4.39 -5.32 13.97
N PHE A 35 -3.77 -4.22 14.43
CA PHE A 35 -2.36 -3.96 14.16
C PHE A 35 -1.45 -5.04 14.77
N LYS A 36 -1.71 -5.47 16.01
CA LYS A 36 -0.95 -6.58 16.64
C LYS A 36 -1.08 -7.89 15.86
N SER A 37 -2.30 -8.24 15.43
CA SER A 37 -2.53 -9.42 14.59
C SER A 37 -1.83 -9.31 13.24
N TRP A 38 -1.88 -8.14 12.61
CA TRP A 38 -1.18 -7.86 11.36
C TRP A 38 0.34 -7.98 11.51
N MET A 39 0.94 -7.44 12.58
CA MET A 39 2.37 -7.55 12.85
C MET A 39 2.80 -9.01 12.97
N SER A 40 2.03 -9.84 13.69
CA SER A 40 2.30 -11.27 13.80
C SER A 40 2.23 -11.97 12.44
N LYS A 41 1.16 -11.71 11.67
CA LYS A 41 0.98 -12.28 10.32
C LYS A 41 2.11 -11.91 9.36
N HIS A 42 2.61 -10.68 9.43
CA HIS A 42 3.65 -10.16 8.55
C HIS A 42 5.07 -10.26 9.15
N ARG A 43 5.22 -10.93 10.30
CA ARG A 43 6.50 -11.14 11.01
C ARG A 43 7.26 -9.83 11.25
N LYS A 44 6.56 -8.81 11.74
CA LYS A 44 7.11 -7.47 12.03
C LYS A 44 7.49 -7.34 13.51
N THR A 45 8.64 -6.73 13.75
CA THR A 45 9.14 -6.38 15.08
C THR A 45 9.63 -4.93 15.04
N TYR A 46 9.20 -4.11 16.01
CA TYR A 46 9.50 -2.69 16.08
C TYR A 46 9.99 -2.33 17.48
N SER A 47 10.84 -1.30 17.57
CA SER A 47 11.12 -0.62 18.85
C SER A 47 9.85 0.08 19.34
N THR A 48 9.81 0.47 20.63
CA THR A 48 8.64 1.18 21.19
C THR A 48 8.30 2.46 20.42
N GLU A 49 9.32 3.22 20.03
CA GLU A 49 9.16 4.46 19.27
C GLU A 49 8.65 4.20 17.84
N GLU A 50 9.28 3.27 17.11
CA GLU A 50 8.83 2.92 15.76
C GLU A 50 7.43 2.30 15.79
N TYR A 51 7.12 1.47 16.80
CA TYR A 51 5.79 0.88 16.96
C TYR A 51 4.70 1.95 17.00
N HIS A 52 4.92 3.06 17.71
CA HIS A 52 3.95 4.15 17.77
C HIS A 52 3.72 4.76 16.38
N HIS A 53 4.80 5.07 15.66
CA HIS A 53 4.71 5.63 14.31
C HIS A 53 4.04 4.68 13.30
N ARG A 54 4.36 3.38 13.37
CA ARG A 54 3.77 2.34 12.52
C ARG A 54 2.30 2.14 12.82
N LEU A 55 1.91 2.18 14.09
CA LEU A 55 0.51 2.11 14.51
C LEU A 55 -0.29 3.30 13.99
N GLN A 56 0.26 4.52 14.04
CA GLN A 56 -0.38 5.72 13.48
C GLN A 56 -0.62 5.59 11.98
N THR A 57 0.40 5.12 11.24
CA THR A 57 0.31 4.89 9.79
C THR A 57 -0.72 3.80 9.46
N PHE A 58 -0.70 2.70 10.20
CA PHE A 58 -1.66 1.62 10.05
C PHE A 58 -3.10 2.07 10.31
N ALA A 59 -3.34 2.81 11.40
CA ALA A 59 -4.67 3.33 11.73
C ALA A 59 -5.17 4.32 10.67
N SER A 60 -4.29 5.20 10.16
CA SER A 60 -4.61 6.09 9.04
C SER A 60 -5.04 5.30 7.81
N ASN A 61 -4.29 4.26 7.44
CA ASN A 61 -4.61 3.41 6.30
C ASN A 61 -5.88 2.58 6.50
N TRP A 62 -6.10 2.04 7.71
CA TRP A 62 -7.33 1.34 8.09
C TRP A 62 -8.56 2.21 7.87
N ARG A 63 -8.53 3.46 8.33
CA ARG A 63 -9.62 4.43 8.14
C ARG A 63 -9.84 4.77 6.67
N LYS A 64 -8.76 4.98 5.90
CA LYS A 64 -8.85 5.22 4.44
C LYS A 64 -9.50 4.05 3.71
N ILE A 65 -9.11 2.82 4.04
CA ILE A 65 -9.68 1.59 3.47
C ILE A 65 -11.17 1.49 3.77
N ASN A 66 -11.58 1.72 5.03
CA ASN A 66 -12.99 1.64 5.40
C ASN A 66 -13.82 2.75 4.75
N ALA A 67 -13.30 3.98 4.72
CA ALA A 67 -13.97 5.10 4.06
C ALA A 67 -14.19 4.81 2.56
N HIS A 68 -13.15 4.33 1.85
CA HIS A 68 -13.26 3.91 0.45
C HIS A 68 -14.24 2.75 0.29
N ASN A 69 -14.16 1.70 1.10
CA ASN A 69 -15.00 0.53 0.94
C ASN A 69 -16.48 0.76 1.30
N ASN A 70 -16.78 1.73 2.17
CA ASN A 70 -18.14 2.16 2.48
C ASN A 70 -18.72 3.10 1.42
N GLY A 71 -17.87 3.68 0.56
CA GLY A 71 -18.29 4.44 -0.61
C GLY A 71 -18.70 3.57 -1.80
N ASN A 72 -19.16 4.23 -2.86
CA ASN A 72 -19.50 3.60 -4.12
C ASN A 72 -18.32 3.69 -5.10
N HIS A 73 -17.56 2.60 -5.21
CA HIS A 73 -16.38 2.50 -6.09
C HIS A 73 -16.35 1.15 -6.79
N THR A 74 -15.71 1.09 -7.96
CA THR A 74 -15.59 -0.12 -8.79
C THR A 74 -14.57 -1.14 -8.26
N PHE A 75 -13.77 -0.78 -7.25
CA PHE A 75 -12.82 -1.67 -6.59
C PHE A 75 -12.87 -1.47 -5.08
N LYS A 76 -12.37 -2.47 -4.35
CA LYS A 76 -12.23 -2.44 -2.89
C LYS A 76 -10.76 -2.46 -2.48
N MET A 77 -10.46 -1.83 -1.36
CA MET A 77 -9.15 -1.85 -0.73
C MET A 77 -9.13 -2.88 0.41
N ALA A 78 -7.94 -3.34 0.79
CA ALA A 78 -7.76 -4.25 1.91
C ALA A 78 -6.39 -4.06 2.56
N LEU A 79 -6.23 -4.56 3.79
CA LEU A 79 -4.94 -4.60 4.45
C LEU A 79 -4.03 -5.63 3.77
N ASN A 80 -2.76 -5.27 3.62
CA ASN A 80 -1.74 -6.08 2.97
C ASN A 80 -0.36 -5.76 3.60
N GLN A 81 0.73 -6.23 2.98
CA GLN A 81 2.09 -6.05 3.49
C GLN A 81 2.57 -4.59 3.57
N PHE A 82 1.84 -3.64 2.97
CA PHE A 82 2.17 -2.23 2.93
C PHE A 82 1.34 -1.39 3.92
N SER A 83 0.47 -2.02 4.71
CA SER A 83 -0.53 -1.29 5.51
C SER A 83 0.05 -0.41 6.61
N ASP A 84 1.29 -0.62 7.05
CA ASP A 84 1.98 0.20 8.06
C ASP A 84 3.05 1.14 7.46
N MET A 85 3.05 1.30 6.14
CA MET A 85 3.99 2.16 5.43
C MET A 85 3.29 3.40 4.90
N SER A 86 4.03 4.52 4.90
CA SER A 86 3.60 5.73 4.20
C SER A 86 3.82 5.57 2.69
N PHE A 87 3.09 6.32 1.88
CA PHE A 87 3.32 6.28 0.43
C PHE A 87 4.73 6.75 0.04
N ALA A 88 5.32 7.69 0.77
CA ALA A 88 6.69 8.12 0.56
C ALA A 88 7.70 6.97 0.77
N GLU A 89 7.50 6.17 1.83
CA GLU A 89 8.32 5.00 2.09
C GLU A 89 8.12 3.90 1.04
N ILE A 90 6.87 3.67 0.61
CA ILE A 90 6.56 2.73 -0.48
C ILE A 90 7.27 3.16 -1.76
N LYS A 91 7.18 4.44 -2.12
CA LYS A 91 7.82 5.01 -3.32
C LYS A 91 9.33 4.80 -3.29
N HIS A 92 9.96 5.11 -2.16
CA HIS A 92 11.41 4.97 -2.02
C HIS A 92 11.89 3.51 -2.06
N LYS A 93 11.12 2.56 -1.51
CA LYS A 93 11.56 1.16 -1.38
C LYS A 93 11.14 0.25 -2.54
N TYR A 94 9.99 0.50 -3.18
CA TYR A 94 9.37 -0.47 -4.10
C TYR A 94 9.17 0.06 -5.52
N LEU A 95 9.23 1.38 -5.73
CA LEU A 95 8.96 2.00 -7.03
C LEU A 95 10.25 2.52 -7.66
N TRP A 96 10.16 2.97 -8.93
CA TRP A 96 11.26 3.70 -9.55
C TRP A 96 11.52 5.02 -8.82
N SER A 97 12.79 5.29 -8.53
CA SER A 97 13.26 6.52 -7.90
C SER A 97 13.16 7.72 -8.85
N GLU A 98 13.22 7.48 -10.15
CA GLU A 98 13.28 8.51 -11.19
C GLU A 98 12.45 8.14 -12.43
N PRO A 99 12.03 9.15 -13.23
CA PRO A 99 11.36 8.91 -14.49
C PRO A 99 12.23 8.07 -15.44
N GLN A 100 11.59 7.13 -16.13
CA GLN A 100 12.24 6.30 -17.15
C GLN A 100 11.96 6.88 -18.55
N ASN A 101 12.78 6.51 -19.54
CA ASN A 101 12.59 6.89 -20.94
C ASN A 101 11.44 6.08 -21.60
N CYS A 102 10.22 6.22 -21.07
CA CYS A 102 9.03 5.53 -21.56
C CYS A 102 8.46 6.18 -22.83
N SER A 103 8.70 7.47 -23.04
CA SER A 103 8.23 8.18 -24.23
C SER A 103 9.08 7.81 -25.45
N ALA A 104 8.42 7.42 -26.54
CA ALA A 104 9.08 7.06 -27.78
C ALA A 104 8.34 7.66 -28.99
N THR A 105 9.09 8.21 -29.93
CA THR A 105 8.56 8.75 -31.20
C THR A 105 8.60 7.73 -32.34
N LYS A 106 9.17 6.55 -32.10
CA LYS A 106 9.29 5.46 -33.07
C LYS A 106 8.69 4.18 -32.46
N SER A 107 7.92 3.45 -33.27
CA SER A 107 7.37 2.14 -32.94
C SER A 107 7.27 1.28 -34.19
N ASN A 108 7.18 -0.04 -34.03
CA ASN A 108 7.16 -1.01 -35.12
C ASN A 108 5.97 -1.98 -35.08
N TYR A 109 5.14 -1.93 -34.04
CA TYR A 109 3.94 -2.77 -33.96
C TYR A 109 2.81 -2.16 -34.78
N LEU A 110 2.36 -2.86 -35.82
CA LEU A 110 1.19 -2.50 -36.62
C LEU A 110 -0.01 -3.34 -36.20
N ARG A 111 -1.07 -2.69 -35.72
CA ARG A 111 -2.28 -3.38 -35.25
C ARG A 111 -3.11 -3.87 -36.44
N GLY A 112 -3.53 -5.13 -36.41
CA GLY A 112 -4.47 -5.70 -37.37
C GLY A 112 -5.94 -5.30 -37.16
N THR A 113 -6.82 -5.89 -37.97
CA THR A 113 -8.28 -5.67 -37.93
C THR A 113 -8.96 -6.79 -37.13
N GLY A 114 -9.98 -6.42 -36.34
CA GLY A 114 -10.78 -7.35 -35.55
C GLY A 114 -11.87 -8.09 -36.36
N PRO A 115 -12.83 -8.75 -35.70
CA PRO A 115 -13.14 -8.66 -34.26
C PRO A 115 -12.17 -9.43 -33.37
N TYR A 116 -11.97 -8.94 -32.15
CA TYR A 116 -11.20 -9.62 -31.10
C TYR A 116 -12.17 -10.34 -30.13
N PRO A 117 -11.72 -11.39 -29.43
CA PRO A 117 -12.56 -12.07 -28.44
C PRO A 117 -13.06 -11.11 -27.35
N PRO A 118 -14.29 -11.27 -26.85
CA PRO A 118 -14.85 -10.40 -25.81
C PRO A 118 -14.13 -10.54 -24.45
N SER A 119 -13.42 -11.64 -24.23
CA SER A 119 -12.54 -11.82 -23.07
C SER A 119 -11.37 -12.74 -23.40
N VAL A 120 -10.21 -12.48 -22.78
CA VAL A 120 -9.00 -13.28 -22.94
C VAL A 120 -8.33 -13.43 -21.57
N ASP A 121 -8.00 -14.67 -21.21
CA ASP A 121 -7.19 -15.00 -20.02
C ASP A 121 -6.19 -16.11 -20.37
N TRP A 122 -4.91 -15.75 -20.48
CA TRP A 122 -3.85 -16.70 -20.82
C TRP A 122 -3.64 -17.78 -19.75
N ARG A 123 -4.00 -17.51 -18.50
CA ARG A 123 -3.90 -18.49 -17.40
C ARG A 123 -4.87 -19.65 -17.58
N LYS A 124 -5.99 -19.42 -18.27
CA LYS A 124 -7.01 -20.44 -18.56
C LYS A 124 -6.76 -21.20 -19.87
N LYS A 125 -5.82 -20.72 -20.70
CA LYS A 125 -5.52 -21.31 -22.00
C LYS A 125 -4.50 -22.46 -21.92
N GLY A 126 -3.84 -22.61 -20.78
CA GLY A 126 -2.81 -23.62 -20.55
C GLY A 126 -1.79 -23.14 -19.51
N ASN A 127 -0.69 -23.86 -19.40
CA ASN A 127 0.44 -23.44 -18.55
C ASN A 127 1.28 -22.36 -19.25
N PHE A 128 0.69 -21.18 -19.48
CA PHE A 128 1.30 -20.08 -20.24
C PHE A 128 1.66 -18.86 -19.41
N VAL A 129 1.33 -18.84 -18.11
CA VAL A 129 1.67 -17.74 -17.20
C VAL A 129 2.35 -18.34 -15.98
N SER A 130 3.54 -17.87 -15.65
CA SER A 130 4.30 -18.34 -14.49
C SER A 130 3.65 -17.91 -13.16
N PRO A 131 3.95 -18.60 -12.05
CA PRO A 131 3.46 -18.20 -10.72
C PRO A 131 3.86 -16.76 -10.36
N VAL A 132 3.03 -16.11 -9.55
CA VAL A 132 3.32 -14.75 -9.05
C VAL A 132 4.59 -14.77 -8.19
N LYS A 133 5.53 -13.88 -8.50
CA LYS A 133 6.81 -13.69 -7.79
C LYS A 133 6.77 -12.43 -6.91
N ASN A 134 7.81 -12.22 -6.10
CA ASN A 134 7.93 -11.05 -5.22
C ASN A 134 9.23 -10.29 -5.49
N GLN A 135 9.13 -9.03 -5.89
CA GLN A 135 10.30 -8.17 -6.16
C GLN A 135 11.05 -7.73 -4.89
N GLY A 136 10.44 -7.88 -3.71
CA GLY A 136 11.01 -7.39 -2.45
C GLY A 136 11.06 -5.85 -2.40
N ALA A 137 11.89 -5.31 -1.52
CA ALA A 137 12.10 -3.86 -1.38
C ALA A 137 13.12 -3.34 -2.40
N CYS A 138 12.84 -3.58 -3.69
CA CYS A 138 13.68 -3.18 -4.81
C CYS A 138 12.78 -2.68 -5.95
N GLY A 139 13.17 -1.60 -6.63
CA GLY A 139 12.47 -1.02 -7.79
C GLY A 139 12.61 -1.84 -9.08
N SER A 140 12.69 -3.17 -8.97
CA SER A 140 13.01 -4.11 -10.06
C SER A 140 11.80 -4.67 -10.80
N CYS A 141 10.59 -4.11 -10.61
CA CYS A 141 9.36 -4.58 -11.26
C CYS A 141 9.47 -4.74 -12.81
N TRP A 142 10.33 -3.95 -13.45
CA TRP A 142 10.62 -4.04 -14.88
C TRP A 142 11.29 -5.36 -15.30
N THR A 143 12.11 -5.97 -14.44
CA THR A 143 12.72 -7.29 -14.71
C THR A 143 11.67 -8.39 -14.64
N PHE A 144 10.73 -8.29 -13.70
CA PHE A 144 9.60 -9.21 -13.57
C PHE A 144 8.62 -9.07 -14.74
N SER A 145 8.34 -7.85 -15.20
CA SER A 145 7.55 -7.61 -16.41
C SER A 145 8.21 -8.24 -17.65
N THR A 146 9.51 -8.02 -17.83
CA THR A 146 10.30 -8.55 -18.95
C THR A 146 10.33 -10.08 -18.95
N THR A 147 10.68 -10.67 -17.81
CA THR A 147 10.77 -12.13 -17.68
C THR A 147 9.41 -12.80 -17.79
N GLY A 148 8.35 -12.27 -17.16
CA GLY A 148 7.01 -12.85 -17.28
C GLY A 148 6.47 -12.86 -18.72
N ALA A 149 6.72 -11.79 -19.49
CA ALA A 149 6.35 -11.73 -20.90
C ALA A 149 7.12 -12.77 -21.75
N LEU A 150 8.44 -12.88 -21.54
CA LEU A 150 9.29 -13.81 -22.28
C LEU A 150 9.03 -15.28 -21.89
N GLU A 151 8.85 -15.57 -20.60
CA GLU A 151 8.44 -16.89 -20.09
C GLU A 151 7.13 -17.33 -20.75
N SER A 152 6.14 -16.43 -20.84
CA SER A 152 4.85 -16.70 -21.49
C SER A 152 5.03 -16.95 -22.99
N ALA A 153 5.83 -16.14 -23.69
CA ALA A 153 6.09 -16.31 -25.12
C ALA A 153 6.75 -17.67 -25.43
N ILE A 154 7.73 -18.08 -24.62
CA ILE A 154 8.40 -19.39 -24.75
C ILE A 154 7.41 -20.52 -24.46
N ALA A 155 6.59 -20.39 -23.42
CA ALA A 155 5.59 -21.40 -23.07
C ALA A 155 4.55 -21.57 -24.18
N ILE A 156 4.09 -20.48 -24.81
CA ILE A 156 3.16 -20.53 -25.94
C ILE A 156 3.81 -21.18 -27.16
N ALA A 157 5.06 -20.84 -27.47
CA ALA A 157 5.75 -21.34 -28.65
C ALA A 157 6.18 -22.81 -28.53
N THR A 158 6.55 -23.25 -27.33
CA THR A 158 7.23 -24.56 -27.12
C THR A 158 6.45 -25.52 -26.23
N GLY A 159 5.39 -25.06 -25.56
CA GLY A 159 4.69 -25.81 -24.53
C GLY A 159 5.46 -25.96 -23.21
N LYS A 160 6.66 -25.37 -23.08
CA LYS A 160 7.51 -25.49 -21.89
C LYS A 160 7.52 -24.21 -21.08
N MET A 161 7.10 -24.30 -19.82
CA MET A 161 7.21 -23.20 -18.86
C MET A 161 8.62 -23.14 -18.29
N LEU A 162 9.30 -22.01 -18.50
CA LEU A 162 10.59 -21.71 -17.90
C LEU A 162 10.43 -20.67 -16.80
N SER A 163 11.35 -20.65 -15.83
CA SER A 163 11.50 -19.53 -14.91
C SER A 163 12.83 -18.86 -15.19
N LEU A 164 12.79 -17.67 -15.79
CA LEU A 164 13.96 -16.88 -16.10
C LEU A 164 14.41 -16.10 -14.85
N PRO A 165 15.71 -15.85 -14.68
CA PRO A 165 16.22 -15.09 -13.54
C PRO A 165 15.81 -13.62 -13.63
N GLN A 166 15.33 -13.07 -12.52
CA GLN A 166 15.16 -11.62 -12.34
C GLN A 166 16.41 -11.10 -11.63
N LEU A 167 17.12 -10.14 -12.21
CA LEU A 167 18.18 -9.45 -11.49
C LEU A 167 17.53 -8.66 -10.33
N SER A 168 17.69 -9.16 -9.11
CA SER A 168 17.45 -8.40 -7.88
C SER A 168 18.80 -7.94 -7.36
N SER A 169 19.14 -6.67 -7.58
CA SER A 169 20.19 -5.99 -6.82
C SER A 169 19.70 -5.67 -5.42
#